data_AF-A0AAU0VNU6-F1
#
_entry.id   AF-A0AAU0VNU6-F1
#
_cell.length_a   1.000
_cell.length_b   1.000
_cell.length_c   1.000
_cell.angle_alpha   90.00
_cell.angle_beta   90.00
_cell.angle_gamma   90.00
#
_symmetry.space_group_name_H-M   'P 1'
#
loop_
_entity.id
_entity.type
_entity.pdbx_description
1 polymer ?
#
loop_
_entity_poly.entity_id
_entity_poly.type
_entity_poly.pdbx_seq_one_letter_code
_entity_poly.pdbx_strand_id
1 'polypeptide(L)' 'MSLTQQYLLDTHRARVHGEPEPPEPGAGVVALLGALRERRRFRAVLAGRPASGRLRGILARRTP' A
#
# COMPACT_ATOMS: atom_id res chain seq x y z
N MET A 1 -6.86 5.13 23.90
CA MET A 1 -6.49 3.77 23.49
C MET A 1 -5.67 3.86 22.20
N SER A 2 -4.53 3.17 22.12
CA SER A 2 -3.66 3.15 20.91
C SER A 2 -3.95 1.94 20.01
N LEU A 3 -3.67 2.05 18.71
CA LEU A 3 -3.85 0.95 17.73
C LEU A 3 -3.09 -0.32 18.14
N THR A 4 -1.85 -0.18 18.61
CA THR A 4 -1.03 -1.30 19.06
C THR A 4 -1.57 -1.91 20.36
N GLN A 5 -2.09 -1.09 21.27
CA GLN A 5 -2.70 -1.57 22.51
C GLN A 5 -3.98 -2.37 22.23
N GLN A 6 -4.81 -1.89 21.30
CA GLN A 6 -6.02 -2.60 20.87
C GLN A 6 -5.66 -3.93 20.20
N TYR A 7 -4.66 -3.93 19.31
CA TYR A 7 -4.18 -5.15 18.67
C TYR A 7 -3.71 -6.21 19.67
N LEU A 8 -2.98 -5.81 20.73
CA LEU A 8 -2.57 -6.75 21.78
C LEU A 8 -3.74 -7.36 22.55
N LEU A 9 -4.82 -6.59 22.76
CA LEU A 9 -6.03 -7.11 23.38
C LEU A 9 -6.79 -8.07 22.45
N ASP A 10 -6.90 -7.71 21.17
CA ASP A 10 -7.62 -8.51 20.18
C ASP A 10 -6.89 -9.81 19.86
N THR A 11 -5.55 -9.81 19.81
CA THR A 11 -4.73 -11.02 19.69
C THR A 11 -4.89 -11.93 20.92
N HIS A 12 -4.83 -11.38 22.14
CA HIS A 12 -5.08 -12.15 23.35
C HIS A 12 -6.48 -12.78 23.32
N ARG A 13 -7.51 -12.00 22.97
CA ARG A 13 -8.89 -12.48 22.84
C ARG A 13 -9.02 -13.59 21.78
N ALA A 14 -8.43 -13.40 20.61
CA ALA A 14 -8.48 -14.39 19.54
C ALA A 14 -7.88 -15.73 19.98
N ARG A 15 -6.73 -15.70 20.67
CA ARG A 15 -6.08 -16.90 21.22
C ARG A 15 -6.94 -17.61 22.27
N VAL A 16 -7.60 -16.85 23.15
CA VAL A 16 -8.49 -17.42 24.18
C VAL A 16 -9.71 -18.11 23.56
N HIS A 17 -10.25 -17.57 22.47
CA HIS A 17 -11.44 -18.12 21.81
C HIS A 17 -11.12 -19.08 20.65
N GLY A 18 -9.85 -19.30 20.32
CA GLY A 18 -9.46 -20.13 19.17
C GLY A 18 -9.78 -19.50 17.81
N GLU A 19 -9.98 -18.19 17.79
CA GLU A 19 -10.25 -17.41 16.58
C GLU A 19 -8.95 -17.08 15.84
N PRO A 20 -9.00 -16.83 14.51
CA PRO A 20 -7.82 -16.42 13.77
C PRO A 20 -7.25 -15.11 14.32
N GLU A 21 -5.92 -15.02 14.34
CA GLU A 21 -5.22 -13.84 14.83
C GLU A 21 -5.55 -12.63 13.92
N PRO A 22 -5.85 -11.45 14.50
CA PRO A 22 -6.05 -10.24 13.70
C PRO A 22 -4.80 -9.95 12.86
N PRO A 23 -4.96 -9.34 11.67
CA PRO A 23 -3.83 -9.00 10.82
C PRO A 23 -2.90 -8.00 11.51
N GLU A 24 -1.60 -8.15 11.30
CA GLU A 24 -0.61 -7.28 11.93
C GLU A 24 -0.89 -5.80 11.62
N PRO A 25 -0.87 -4.93 12.63
CA PRO A 25 -1.05 -3.51 12.43
C PRO A 25 0.12 -2.98 11.61
N GLY A 26 -0.18 -2.42 10.44
CA GLY A 26 0.83 -1.95 9.49
C GLY A 26 1.14 -2.94 8.37
N ALA A 27 0.53 -4.13 8.36
CA ALA A 27 0.53 -5.00 7.20
C ALA A 27 0.04 -4.21 5.97
N GLY A 28 0.86 -4.16 4.92
CA GLY A 28 0.52 -3.46 3.68
C GLY A 28 0.83 -1.96 3.63
N VAL A 29 1.45 -1.35 4.65
CA VAL A 29 1.87 0.07 4.57
C VAL A 29 2.86 0.29 3.43
N VAL A 30 3.81 -0.62 3.22
CA VAL A 30 4.76 -0.55 2.09
C VAL A 30 4.03 -0.64 0.75
N ALA A 31 3.05 -1.55 0.65
CA ALA A 31 2.22 -1.70 -0.56
C ALA A 31 1.39 -0.44 -0.82
N LEU A 32 0.80 0.16 0.22
CA LEU A 32 0.07 1.42 0.15
C LEU A 32 0.95 2.57 -0.33
N LEU A 33 2.18 2.68 0.20
CA LEU A 33 3.15 3.67 -0.25
C LEU A 33 3.53 3.46 -1.73
N GLY A 34 3.66 2.21 -2.18
CA GLY A 34 3.84 1.86 -3.58
C GLY A 34 2.68 2.34 -4.46
N ALA A 35 1.44 2.04 -4.06
CA ALA A 35 0.23 2.46 -4.77
C ALA A 35 0.07 3.99 -4.83
N LEU A 36 0.40 4.69 -3.74
CA LEU A 36 0.39 6.16 -3.69
C LEU A 36 1.43 6.77 -4.64
N ARG A 37 2.64 6.20 -4.71
CA ARG A 37 3.66 6.63 -5.67
C ARG A 37 3.18 6.43 -7.10
N GLU A 38 2.56 5.28 -7.39
CA GLU A 38 2.03 4.99 -8.72
C GLU A 38 0.90 5.95 -9.12
N ARG A 39 -0.03 6.21 -8.20
CA ARG A 39 -1.11 7.19 -8.41
C ARG A 39 -0.57 8.59 -8.68
N ARG A 40 0.48 9.03 -7.97
CA ARG A 40 1.13 10.33 -8.21
C ARG A 40 1.76 10.39 -9.61
N ARG A 41 2.41 9.31 -10.04
CA ARG A 41 2.99 9.23 -11.39
C ARG A 41 1.92 9.28 -12.48
N PHE A 42 0.86 8.51 -12.33
CA PHE A 42 -0.27 8.53 -13.26
C PHE A 42 -0.90 9.93 -13.37
N ARG A 43 -1.10 10.62 -12.23
CA ARG A 43 -1.60 12.01 -12.23
C ARG A 43 -0.64 12.99 -12.92
N ALA A 44 0.67 12.80 -12.80
CA ALA A 44 1.64 13.64 -13.50
C ALA A 44 1.51 13.48 -15.03
N VAL A 45 1.31 12.26 -15.52
CA VAL A 45 1.08 11.99 -16.95
C VAL A 45 -0.21 12.65 -17.44
N LEU A 46 -1.31 12.53 -16.68
CA LEU A 46 -2.56 13.23 -17.00
C LEU A 46 -2.41 14.76 -17.04
N ALA A 47 -1.51 15.31 -16.23
CA ALA A 47 -1.19 16.74 -16.22
C ALA A 47 -0.21 17.17 -17.33
N GLY A 48 0.06 16.32 -18.33
CA GLY A 48 0.96 16.62 -19.44
C GLY A 48 2.44 16.63 -19.07
N ARG A 49 2.81 16.25 -17.84
CA ARG A 49 4.21 16.09 -17.46
C ARG A 49 4.74 14.78 -18.04
N PRO A 50 5.96 14.76 -18.60
CA PRO A 50 6.53 13.54 -19.13
C PRO A 50 6.58 12.48 -18.02
N ALA A 51 6.09 11.27 -18.31
CA ALA A 51 6.22 10.14 -17.40
C ALA A 51 7.71 10.00 -17.04
N SER A 52 8.07 10.19 -15.77
CA SER A 52 9.45 10.05 -15.32
C SER A 52 9.70 8.63 -14.79
N GLY A 53 10.91 8.11 -15.00
CA GLY A 53 11.34 6.79 -14.51
C GLY A 53 10.83 5.60 -15.34
N ARG A 54 10.57 4.45 -14.68
CA ARG A 54 10.20 3.17 -15.33
C ARG A 54 8.99 3.29 -16.26
N LEU A 55 8.02 4.15 -15.95
CA LEU A 55 6.84 4.37 -16.80
C LEU A 55 7.21 5.01 -18.15
N ARG A 56 8.25 5.85 -18.21
CA ARG A 56 8.78 6.36 -19.50
C ARG A 56 9.23 5.21 -20.39
N GLY A 57 9.95 4.24 -19.81
CA GLY A 57 10.46 3.08 -20.52
C GLY A 57 9.36 2.09 -20.94
N ILE A 58 8.20 2.07 -20.27
CA ILE A 58 7.05 1.24 -20.65
C ILE A 58 6.22 1.95 -21.71
N LEU A 59 5.96 3.26 -21.55
CA LEU A 59 5.21 4.05 -22.53
C LEU A 59 5.98 4.22 -23.85
N ALA A 60 7.29 4.45 -23.80
CA ALA A 60 8.13 4.54 -25.00
C ALA A 60 8.25 3.21 -25.76
N ARG A 61 8.05 2.07 -25.10
CA ARG A 61 7.97 0.75 -25.76
C ARG A 61 6.58 0.46 -26.35
N ARG A 62 5.56 1.25 -25.99
CA ARG A 62 4.18 1.05 -26.42
C ARG A 62 3.75 2.00 -27.54
N THR A 63 4.54 3.04 -27.82
CA THR A 63 4.44 3.86 -29.02
C THR A 63 5.29 3.22 -30.12
N PRO A 64 4.71 2.73 -31.23
CA PRO A 64 5.47 2.28 -32.40
C PRO A 64 6.22 3.43 -33.09
#